data_AF-A0A2G9UE88-F1
#
_entry.id   AF-A0A2G9UE88-F1
#
_cell.length_a   1.000
_cell.length_b   1.000
_cell.length_c   1.000
_cell.angle_alpha   90.00
_cell.angle_beta   90.00
_cell.angle_gamma   90.00
#
_symmetry.space_group_name_H-M   'P 1'
#
loop_
_entity.id
_entity.type
_entity.pdbx_description
1 polymer ?
#
loop_
_entity_poly.entity_id
_entity_poly.type
_entity_poly.pdbx_seq_one_letter_code
_entity_poly.pdbx_strand_id
1 'polypeptide(L)'
;MPFPIRVFQGDFHLLPAKVQRFVAEKAELMRPRGIYICDGSQHEADEIIDKLIERGMLSPLKAYENNYICRTDPKDVARVESKTWMVTPDKYQTVTHTPEGVEPIMGHWMSPESLANELDTRFPGCMAGRIMYVIPFSMGPIGGPLSKIGVQVRDSM
;
A
#
# COMPACT_ATOMS: atom_id res chain seq x y z
N MET A 1 8.83 3.98 22.47
CA MET A 1 8.16 2.98 21.62
C MET A 1 8.36 1.61 22.25
N PRO A 2 7.32 0.86 22.64
CA PRO A 2 7.52 -0.50 23.14
C PRO A 2 7.67 -1.43 21.93
N PHE A 3 8.81 -2.13 21.88
CA PHE A 3 9.34 -3.01 20.82
C PHE A 3 10.12 -2.29 19.70
N PRO A 4 11.46 -2.48 19.62
CA PRO A 4 12.23 -2.03 18.48
C PRO A 4 11.89 -2.92 17.28
N ILE A 5 11.05 -2.41 16.38
CA ILE A 5 10.76 -3.08 15.10
C ILE A 5 12.06 -3.14 14.31
N ARG A 6 12.47 -4.34 13.91
CA ARG A 6 13.70 -4.56 13.15
C ARG A 6 13.62 -3.85 11.80
N VAL A 7 14.64 -3.06 11.45
CA VAL A 7 14.81 -2.49 10.11
C VAL A 7 15.79 -3.38 9.34
N PHE A 8 15.35 -3.90 8.19
CA PHE A 8 16.14 -4.80 7.33
C PHE A 8 16.98 -4.04 6.29
N GLN A 9 16.48 -2.89 5.82
CA GLN A 9 17.13 -2.03 4.82
C GLN A 9 16.79 -0.56 5.14
N GLY A 10 17.78 0.31 4.94
CA GLY A 10 17.69 1.74 5.20
C GLY A 10 17.82 2.10 6.68
N ASP A 11 17.67 3.40 6.98
CA ASP A 11 17.71 3.94 8.33
C ASP A 11 16.42 4.70 8.62
N PHE A 12 15.66 4.20 9.59
CA PHE A 12 14.41 4.81 10.02
C PHE A 12 14.62 6.24 10.56
N HIS A 13 15.76 6.52 11.19
CA HIS A 13 16.04 7.84 11.77
C HIS A 13 16.35 8.90 10.70
N LEU A 14 16.71 8.49 9.48
CA LEU A 14 16.89 9.40 8.34
C LEU A 14 15.57 9.79 7.66
N LEU A 15 14.46 9.11 7.97
CA LEU A 15 13.15 9.49 7.43
C LEU A 15 12.69 10.83 8.03
N PRO A 16 11.95 11.67 7.29
CA PRO A 16 11.33 12.87 7.85
C PRO A 16 10.41 12.51 9.03
N ALA A 17 10.33 13.37 10.05
CA ALA A 17 9.59 13.08 11.29
C ALA A 17 8.12 12.66 11.06
N LYS A 18 7.43 13.26 10.08
CA LYS A 18 6.05 12.88 9.72
C LYS A 18 5.96 11.46 9.13
N VAL A 19 6.98 11.06 8.36
CA VAL A 19 7.07 9.71 7.78
C VAL A 19 7.42 8.69 8.85
N GLN A 20 8.35 9.01 9.76
CA GLN A 20 8.65 8.17 10.92
C GLN A 20 7.38 7.86 11.71
N ARG A 21 6.60 8.90 12.05
CA ARG A 21 5.34 8.73 12.77
C ARG A 21 4.35 7.85 12.01
N PHE A 22 4.15 8.12 10.71
CA PHE A 22 3.27 7.31 9.88
C PHE A 22 3.68 5.83 9.85
N VAL A 23 4.97 5.54 9.59
CA VAL A 23 5.47 4.17 9.53
C VAL A 23 5.38 3.49 10.89
N ALA A 24 5.70 4.19 11.99
CA ALA A 24 5.61 3.65 13.35
C ALA A 24 4.16 3.30 13.73
N GLU A 25 3.20 4.20 13.48
CA GLU A 25 1.77 3.96 13.72
C GLU A 25 1.26 2.75 12.92
N LYS A 26 1.65 2.63 11.65
CA LYS A 26 1.24 1.49 10.82
C LYS A 26 1.91 0.19 11.26
N ALA A 27 3.18 0.22 11.63
CA ALA A 27 3.87 -0.97 12.08
C ALA A 27 3.35 -1.45 13.45
N GLU A 28 2.97 -0.54 14.35
CA GLU A 28 2.31 -0.88 15.61
C GLU A 28 0.95 -1.56 15.36
N LEU A 29 0.16 -1.03 14.43
CA LEU A 29 -1.15 -1.59 14.08
C LEU A 29 -1.03 -2.94 13.36
N MET A 30 -0.24 -3.00 12.29
CA MET A 30 -0.20 -4.14 11.36
C MET A 30 0.75 -5.27 11.81
N ARG A 31 1.61 -5.02 12.81
CA ARG A 31 2.55 -5.99 13.41
C ARG A 31 3.46 -6.73 12.42
N PRO A 32 4.19 -6.05 11.50
CA PRO A 32 5.15 -6.71 10.63
C PRO A 32 6.31 -7.30 11.44
N ARG A 33 6.97 -8.33 10.88
CA ARG A 33 8.22 -8.89 11.44
C ARG A 33 9.38 -7.90 11.40
N GLY A 34 9.34 -6.96 10.47
CA GLY A 34 10.31 -5.88 10.35
C GLY A 34 9.98 -4.96 9.17
N ILE A 35 10.72 -3.87 9.06
CA ILE A 35 10.54 -2.81 8.08
C ILE A 35 11.68 -2.89 7.05
N TYR A 36 11.37 -2.64 5.78
CA TYR A 36 12.34 -2.50 4.70
C TYR A 36 12.07 -1.16 4.00
N ILE A 37 13.00 -0.22 4.10
CA ILE A 37 12.85 1.10 3.48
C ILE A 37 13.45 1.04 2.08
N CYS A 38 12.60 1.22 1.06
CA CYS A 38 13.01 1.10 -0.33
C CYS A 38 13.90 2.28 -0.74
N ASP A 39 15.02 1.98 -1.40
CA ASP A 39 15.93 2.96 -1.98
C ASP A 39 15.75 3.15 -3.50
N GLY A 40 15.03 2.24 -4.17
CA GLY A 40 14.75 2.30 -5.60
C GLY A 40 15.97 2.01 -6.49
N SER A 41 17.03 1.45 -5.94
CA SER A 41 18.22 1.04 -6.70
C SER A 41 17.93 -0.19 -7.58
N GLN A 42 18.75 -0.35 -8.63
CA GLN A 42 18.68 -1.55 -9.47
C GLN A 42 18.97 -2.82 -8.66
N HIS A 43 19.92 -2.75 -7.73
CA HIS A 43 20.26 -3.87 -6.85
C HIS A 43 19.08 -4.32 -5.98
N GLU A 44 18.34 -3.37 -5.40
CA GLU A 44 17.11 -3.65 -4.67
C GLU A 44 16.08 -4.33 -5.57
N ALA A 45 15.89 -3.82 -6.80
CA ALA A 45 14.95 -4.41 -7.76
C ALA A 45 15.33 -5.85 -8.12
N ASP A 46 16.60 -6.12 -8.41
CA ASP A 46 17.10 -7.45 -8.76
C ASP A 46 16.89 -8.43 -7.59
N GLU A 47 17.25 -8.03 -6.36
CA GLU A 47 17.04 -8.85 -5.17
C GLU A 47 15.56 -9.21 -4.93
N ILE A 48 14.66 -8.25 -5.16
CA ILE A 48 13.22 -8.47 -4.99
C ILE A 48 12.72 -9.45 -6.04
N ILE A 49 13.10 -9.25 -7.31
CA ILE A 49 12.72 -10.12 -8.42
C ILE A 49 13.19 -11.55 -8.16
N ASP A 50 14.44 -11.74 -7.74
CA ASP A 50 15.00 -13.06 -7.43
C ASP A 50 14.21 -13.76 -6.32
N LYS A 51 13.89 -13.03 -5.24
CA LYS A 51 13.05 -13.56 -4.14
C LYS A 51 11.64 -13.94 -4.60
N LEU A 52 11.07 -13.19 -5.54
CA LEU A 52 9.74 -13.49 -6.09
C LEU A 52 9.76 -14.69 -7.03
N ILE A 53 10.84 -14.90 -7.78
CA ILE A 53 11.05 -16.10 -8.60
C ILE A 53 11.24 -17.32 -7.69
N GLU A 54 12.07 -17.22 -6.66
CA GLU A 54 12.29 -18.31 -5.68
C GLU A 54 10.97 -18.75 -5.02
N ARG A 55 10.08 -17.79 -4.73
CA ARG A 55 8.75 -18.05 -4.15
C ARG A 55 7.71 -18.53 -5.17
N GLY A 56 8.05 -18.59 -6.46
CA GLY A 56 7.14 -18.98 -7.53
C GLY A 56 6.06 -17.93 -7.87
N MET A 57 6.21 -16.69 -7.38
CA MET A 57 5.29 -15.59 -7.68
C MET A 57 5.54 -15.01 -9.06
N LEU A 58 6.82 -14.95 -9.48
CA LEU A 58 7.23 -14.55 -10.82
C LEU A 58 7.86 -15.72 -11.58
N SER A 59 7.72 -15.72 -12.89
CA SER A 59 8.46 -16.62 -13.78
C SER A 59 9.17 -15.82 -14.88
N PRO A 60 10.47 -16.06 -15.14
CA PRO A 60 11.19 -15.36 -16.20
C PRO A 60 10.70 -15.78 -17.59
N LEU A 61 10.56 -14.81 -18.48
CA LEU A 61 10.19 -15.03 -19.88
C LEU A 61 11.45 -15.17 -20.73
N LYS A 62 11.89 -16.40 -20.97
CA LYS A 62 13.15 -16.73 -21.67
C LYS A 62 13.32 -16.14 -23.07
N ALA A 63 12.24 -15.71 -23.72
CA ALA A 63 12.28 -15.11 -25.04
C ALA A 63 12.69 -13.62 -25.03
N TYR A 64 12.74 -12.98 -23.85
CA TYR A 64 13.00 -11.56 -23.69
C TYR A 64 13.96 -11.30 -22.52
N GLU A 65 14.60 -10.13 -22.51
CA GLU A 65 15.54 -9.73 -21.47
C GLU A 65 14.83 -8.96 -20.37
N ASN A 66 15.04 -9.34 -19.11
CA ASN A 66 14.46 -8.68 -17.93
C ASN A 66 12.92 -8.61 -17.95
N ASN A 67 12.27 -9.66 -18.47
CA ASN A 67 10.81 -9.80 -18.51
C ASN A 67 10.34 -10.97 -17.65
N TYR A 68 9.24 -10.76 -16.95
CA TYR A 68 8.65 -11.72 -16.02
C TYR A 68 7.14 -11.80 -16.20
N ILE A 69 6.55 -12.94 -15.85
CA ILE A 69 5.11 -13.12 -15.77
C ILE A 69 4.70 -13.40 -14.32
N CYS A 70 3.67 -12.69 -13.87
CA CYS A 70 2.93 -12.95 -12.64
C CYS A 70 1.54 -13.47 -13.02
N ARG A 71 1.01 -14.48 -12.31
CA ARG A 71 -0.37 -14.96 -12.47
C ARG A 71 -1.10 -14.76 -11.16
N THR A 72 -2.13 -13.92 -11.17
CA THR A 72 -2.93 -13.61 -9.96
C THR A 72 -4.01 -14.66 -9.71
N ASP A 73 -4.58 -14.64 -8.50
CA ASP A 73 -5.80 -15.40 -8.21
C ASP A 73 -6.94 -14.91 -9.12
N PRO A 74 -7.74 -15.78 -9.75
CA PRO A 74 -8.88 -15.37 -10.59
C PRO A 74 -9.89 -14.44 -9.89
N LYS A 75 -9.91 -14.39 -8.55
CA LYS A 75 -10.75 -13.48 -7.76
C LYS A 75 -10.15 -12.08 -7.61
N ASP A 76 -8.89 -11.88 -7.99
CA ASP A 76 -8.12 -10.64 -7.88
C ASP A 76 -7.49 -10.27 -9.24
N VAL A 77 -8.37 -9.92 -10.18
CA VAL A 77 -8.00 -9.65 -11.59
C VAL A 77 -8.41 -8.26 -12.07
N ALA A 78 -9.24 -7.57 -11.31
CA ALA A 78 -9.82 -6.30 -11.72
C ALA A 78 -10.16 -5.44 -10.51
N ARG A 79 -10.32 -4.14 -10.76
CA ARG A 79 -10.90 -3.22 -9.77
C ARG A 79 -12.32 -3.68 -9.42
N VAL A 80 -12.65 -3.65 -8.14
CA VAL A 80 -13.98 -4.02 -7.63
C VAL A 80 -14.65 -2.75 -7.12
N GLU A 81 -15.35 -2.04 -8.01
CA GLU A 81 -15.90 -0.70 -7.68
C GLU A 81 -16.87 -0.74 -6.49
N SER A 82 -17.61 -1.83 -6.30
CA SER A 82 -18.46 -2.06 -5.12
C SER A 82 -17.71 -2.13 -3.79
N LYS A 83 -16.37 -2.22 -3.83
CA LYS A 83 -15.49 -2.18 -2.66
C LYS A 83 -14.55 -0.96 -2.67
N THR A 84 -14.76 -0.02 -3.58
CA THR A 84 -14.06 1.27 -3.62
C THR A 84 -14.94 2.33 -3.01
N TRP A 85 -14.49 2.94 -1.92
CA TRP A 85 -15.27 3.90 -1.13
C TRP A 85 -14.51 5.21 -0.94
N MET A 86 -15.25 6.31 -0.91
CA MET A 86 -14.78 7.62 -0.51
C MET A 86 -15.37 7.96 0.86
N VAL A 87 -14.54 8.54 1.74
CA VAL A 87 -14.92 8.82 3.12
C VAL A 87 -14.77 10.29 3.40
N THR A 88 -15.90 10.94 3.65
CA THR A 88 -16.03 12.37 3.95
C THR A 88 -17.03 12.54 5.10
N PRO A 89 -16.93 13.60 5.93
CA PRO A 89 -17.87 13.83 7.03
C PRO A 89 -19.32 13.96 6.54
N ASP A 90 -19.53 14.59 5.38
CA ASP A 90 -20.83 14.75 4.75
C ASP A 90 -20.89 13.95 3.44
N LYS A 91 -21.88 13.06 3.34
CA LYS A 91 -22.17 12.22 2.17
C LYS A 91 -22.18 13.01 0.86
N TYR A 92 -22.76 14.20 0.86
CA TYR A 92 -22.98 14.95 -0.38
C TYR A 92 -21.74 15.72 -0.87
N GLN A 93 -20.63 15.66 -0.13
CA GLN A 93 -19.31 16.07 -0.65
C GLN A 93 -18.71 15.04 -1.60
N THR A 94 -19.29 13.83 -1.63
CA THR A 94 -18.78 12.68 -2.38
C THR A 94 -19.75 12.22 -3.45
N VAL A 95 -21.02 12.09 -3.11
CA VAL A 95 -22.06 11.62 -4.04
C VAL A 95 -23.13 12.68 -4.26
N THR A 96 -23.74 12.70 -5.44
CA THR A 96 -24.89 13.57 -5.71
C THR A 96 -26.14 13.12 -4.97
N HIS A 97 -27.06 14.06 -4.76
CA HIS A 97 -28.43 13.72 -4.37
C HIS A 97 -29.06 12.83 -5.44
N THR A 98 -29.62 11.70 -5.03
CA THR A 98 -30.39 10.78 -5.87
C THR A 98 -31.80 10.60 -5.29
N PRO A 99 -32.80 10.27 -6.12
CA PRO A 99 -34.12 9.88 -5.63
C PRO A 99 -34.04 8.66 -4.70
N GLU A 100 -35.07 8.47 -3.89
CA GLU A 100 -35.16 7.31 -3.00
C GLU A 100 -35.11 5.99 -3.80
N GLY A 101 -34.30 5.03 -3.33
CA GLY A 101 -34.08 3.75 -4.01
C GLY A 101 -33.10 3.78 -5.20
N VAL A 102 -32.52 4.95 -5.53
CA VAL A 102 -31.55 5.08 -6.62
C VAL A 102 -30.14 5.20 -6.05
N GLU A 103 -29.29 4.23 -6.39
CA GLU A 103 -27.87 4.26 -6.03
C GLU A 103 -27.09 5.27 -6.88
N PRO A 104 -26.23 6.11 -6.28
CA PRO A 104 -25.37 7.04 -7.02
C PRO A 104 -24.39 6.30 -7.95
N ILE A 105 -24.39 6.66 -9.23
CA ILE A 105 -23.47 6.07 -10.22
C ILE A 105 -22.03 6.60 -10.15
N MET A 106 -21.82 7.74 -9.49
CA MET A 106 -20.52 8.45 -9.49
C MET A 106 -19.53 7.92 -8.45
N GLY A 107 -19.96 7.02 -7.57
CA GLY A 107 -19.11 6.39 -6.56
C GLY A 107 -19.86 6.05 -5.29
N HIS A 108 -19.16 5.39 -4.37
CA HIS A 108 -19.73 4.99 -3.09
C HIS A 108 -19.19 5.85 -1.95
N TRP A 109 -20.07 6.23 -1.04
CA TRP A 109 -19.71 6.97 0.18
C TRP A 109 -19.86 6.08 1.41
N MET A 110 -18.89 6.15 2.31
CA MET A 110 -18.92 5.51 3.63
C MET A 110 -18.65 6.56 4.70
N SER A 111 -19.34 6.46 5.84
CA SER A 111 -19.12 7.40 6.96
C SER A 111 -17.74 7.16 7.60
N PRO A 112 -17.14 8.19 8.24
CA PRO A 112 -15.88 8.02 8.98
C PRO A 112 -15.95 6.96 10.09
N GLU A 113 -17.10 6.83 10.75
CA GLU A 113 -17.34 5.81 11.79
C GLU A 113 -17.36 4.40 11.20
N SER A 114 -18.07 4.20 10.08
CA SER A 114 -18.08 2.91 9.38
C SER A 114 -16.68 2.54 8.90
N LEU A 115 -15.90 3.50 8.38
CA LEU A 115 -14.51 3.25 8.00
C LEU A 115 -13.67 2.82 9.20
N ALA A 116 -13.79 3.50 10.35
CA ALA A 116 -13.04 3.14 11.56
C ALA A 116 -13.28 1.69 11.97
N ASN A 117 -14.55 1.25 11.99
CA ASN A 117 -14.91 -0.14 12.27
C ASN A 117 -14.32 -1.12 11.25
N GLU A 118 -14.34 -0.75 9.96
CA GLU A 118 -13.76 -1.57 8.90
C GLU A 118 -12.23 -1.68 9.01
N LEU A 119 -11.56 -0.61 9.45
CA LEU A 119 -10.12 -0.60 9.69
C LEU A 119 -9.74 -1.47 10.90
N ASP A 120 -10.46 -1.32 12.01
CA ASP A 120 -10.21 -2.06 13.26
C ASP A 120 -10.45 -3.56 13.12
N THR A 121 -11.29 -3.98 12.17
CA THR A 121 -11.54 -5.40 11.90
C THR A 121 -10.51 -6.05 10.98
N ARG A 122 -9.77 -5.27 10.18
CA ARG A 122 -8.93 -5.80 9.08
C ARG A 122 -7.45 -5.59 9.27
N PHE A 123 -7.05 -4.44 9.81
CA PHE A 123 -5.65 -4.03 9.86
C PHE A 123 -4.86 -4.51 11.08
N PRO A 124 -5.45 -4.69 12.29
CA PRO A 124 -4.69 -5.19 13.42
C PRO A 124 -4.00 -6.53 13.12
N GLY A 125 -2.67 -6.53 13.15
CA GLY A 125 -1.86 -7.74 12.93
C GLY A 125 -1.84 -8.29 11.50
N CYS A 126 -2.37 -7.58 10.50
CA CYS A 126 -2.51 -8.12 9.14
C CYS A 126 -1.17 -8.44 8.44
N MET A 127 -0.06 -7.88 8.91
CA MET A 127 1.29 -8.12 8.40
C MET A 127 2.12 -9.06 9.29
N ALA A 128 1.51 -9.77 10.23
CA ALA A 128 2.22 -10.70 11.12
C ALA A 128 3.08 -11.69 10.32
N GLY A 129 4.38 -11.74 10.65
CA GLY A 129 5.36 -12.59 9.97
C GLY A 129 5.89 -12.06 8.62
N ARG A 130 5.31 -10.98 8.08
CA ARG A 130 5.70 -10.36 6.81
C ARG A 130 6.62 -9.15 7.01
N ILE A 131 7.27 -8.73 5.94
CA ILE A 131 8.06 -7.49 5.91
C ILE A 131 7.12 -6.36 5.51
N MET A 132 7.19 -5.22 6.20
CA MET A 132 6.57 -3.98 5.76
C MET A 132 7.55 -3.19 4.90
N TYR A 133 7.26 -3.08 3.62
CA TYR A 133 8.01 -2.26 2.68
C TYR A 133 7.51 -0.82 2.73
N VAL A 134 8.43 0.13 2.90
CA VAL A 134 8.16 1.57 2.89
C VAL A 134 8.66 2.14 1.58
N ILE A 135 7.73 2.56 0.72
CA ILE A 135 8.01 3.00 -0.64
C ILE A 135 7.78 4.52 -0.73
N PRO A 136 8.84 5.34 -0.69
CA PRO A 136 8.75 6.74 -1.06
C PRO A 136 8.63 6.85 -2.59
N PHE A 137 7.66 7.62 -3.08
CA PHE A 137 7.47 7.81 -4.52
C PHE A 137 7.05 9.24 -4.86
N SER A 138 7.32 9.63 -6.12
CA SER A 138 6.88 10.91 -6.69
C SER A 138 5.89 10.66 -7.82
N MET A 139 4.72 11.30 -7.73
CA MET A 139 3.78 11.40 -8.84
C MET A 139 4.15 12.63 -9.68
N GLY A 140 4.86 12.39 -10.78
CA GLY A 140 5.45 13.42 -11.65
C GLY A 140 6.95 13.61 -11.41
N PRO A 141 7.64 14.40 -12.27
CA PRO A 141 9.07 14.65 -12.15
C PRO A 141 9.43 15.20 -10.78
N ILE A 142 10.53 14.70 -10.19
CA ILE A 142 10.99 15.13 -8.86
C ILE A 142 11.27 16.64 -8.89
N GLY A 143 10.73 17.37 -7.93
CA GLY A 143 10.86 18.82 -7.83
C GLY A 143 9.96 19.61 -8.80
N GLY A 144 9.13 18.94 -9.61
CA GLY A 144 8.18 19.60 -10.50
C GLY A 144 7.10 20.36 -9.74
N PRO A 145 6.56 21.48 -10.28
CA PRO A 145 5.60 22.35 -9.57
C PRO A 145 4.25 21.68 -9.30
N LEU A 146 3.90 20.66 -10.09
CA LEU A 146 2.68 19.87 -9.94
C LEU A 146 2.94 18.51 -9.27
N SER A 147 4.20 18.19 -8.94
CA SER A 147 4.55 16.90 -8.37
C SER A 147 3.97 16.73 -6.97
N LYS A 148 3.64 15.48 -6.63
CA LYS A 148 3.17 15.10 -5.29
C LYS A 148 4.00 13.92 -4.78
N ILE A 149 4.53 14.05 -3.56
CA ILE A 149 5.26 12.98 -2.89
C ILE A 149 4.29 12.15 -2.07
N GLY A 150 4.41 10.83 -2.20
CA GLY A 150 3.67 9.85 -1.42
C GLY A 150 4.61 8.88 -0.69
N VAL A 151 4.08 8.26 0.36
CA VAL A 151 4.71 7.12 1.03
C VAL A 151 3.67 6.01 1.10
N GLN A 152 3.97 4.86 0.50
CA GLN A 152 3.14 3.67 0.59
C GLN A 152 3.79 2.66 1.53
N VAL A 153 2.98 2.02 2.39
CA VAL A 153 3.39 0.80 3.11
C VAL A 153 2.65 -0.39 2.54
N ARG A 154 3.36 -1.49 2.28
CA ARG A 154 2.79 -2.75 1.79
C ARG A 154 3.58 -3.95 2.30
N ASP A 155 2.98 -5.13 2.26
CA ASP A 155 3.56 -6.41 2.70
C ASP A 155 3.79 -7.41 1.57
N SER A 156 3.38 -7.05 0.36
CA SER A 156 3.78 -7.68 -0.89
C SER A 156 4.91 -6.89 -1.53
N MET A 157 5.77 -7.55 -2.31
CA MET A 157 6.61 -6.88 -3.30
C MET A 157 6.18 -7.33 -4.68
#